data_AF-A0A511J5D9-F1
#
_entry.id   AF-A0A511J5D9-F1
#
_cell.length_a   1.000
_cell.length_b   1.000
_cell.length_c   1.000
_cell.angle_alpha   90.00
_cell.angle_beta   90.00
_cell.angle_gamma   90.00
#
_symmetry.space_group_name_H-M   'P 1'
#
loop_
_entity.id
_entity.type
_entity.pdbx_description
1 polymer ?
#
loop_
_entity_poly.entity_id
_entity_poly.type
_entity_poly.pdbx_seq_one_letter_code
_entity_poly.pdbx_strand_id
1 'polypeptide(L)'
;MKKYQLIVRTFIIMSLIIASFSYNLSVLALEREKTVQEEEQKITFLQENQLIQDSMGKLYTTTPSNYIHSSIHDIFKEVNAINRMANQTIVVDPNAHIANIDIHLSNGGREYGWYGKRVNNEIALCIEQGAVLNIGENHGYTVTELNTEQMKKISLIKYYGIIVTGHTLHKELMTQLLAWEQQAIYPVSISGVFSMADYQSFKSDVMANVNKFYTTPSFANQTFELELGKPLTITDTTGAFSHYKPSPSKIPQGIDVYKEGSKLTILATKDADSSSKLEFEYDIASSF
;
A
#
# COMPACT_ATOMS: atom_id res chain seq x y z
N MET A 1 54.05 -22.45 25.48
CA MET A 1 52.96 -21.47 25.28
C MET A 1 52.09 -21.89 24.11
N LYS A 2 51.01 -22.65 24.36
CA LYS A 2 49.99 -22.92 23.34
C LYS A 2 49.02 -21.73 23.37
N LYS A 3 49.01 -20.91 22.31
CA LYS A 3 47.94 -19.93 22.09
C LYS A 3 46.64 -20.73 21.97
N TYR A 4 45.80 -20.70 23.01
CA TYR A 4 44.42 -21.13 22.90
C TYR A 4 43.76 -20.18 21.89
N GLN A 5 43.58 -20.63 20.65
CA GLN A 5 42.57 -20.05 19.78
C GLN A 5 41.24 -20.32 20.48
N LEU A 6 40.69 -19.27 21.09
CA LEU A 6 39.34 -19.29 21.65
C LEU A 6 38.38 -19.47 20.47
N ILE A 7 38.09 -20.71 20.11
CA ILE A 7 36.98 -21.04 19.20
C ILE A 7 35.72 -20.90 20.06
N VAL A 8 35.28 -19.65 20.24
CA VAL A 8 33.98 -19.35 20.85
C VAL A 8 32.98 -19.35 19.72
N ARG A 9 32.04 -20.29 19.76
CA ARG A 9 30.95 -20.43 18.79
C ARG A 9 29.80 -19.55 19.23
N THR A 10 29.74 -18.33 18.71
CA THR A 10 28.55 -17.48 18.83
C THR A 10 27.61 -17.79 17.67
N PHE A 11 26.32 -17.97 17.95
CA PHE A 11 25.30 -18.20 16.92
C PHE A 11 24.52 -16.91 16.65
N ILE A 12 24.22 -16.62 15.39
CA ILE A 12 23.27 -15.55 15.04
C ILE A 12 22.10 -16.15 14.28
N ILE A 13 20.89 -15.92 14.77
CA ILE A 13 19.64 -16.22 14.06
C ILE A 13 19.20 -14.96 13.35
N MET A 14 19.05 -15.02 12.03
CA MET A 14 18.54 -13.88 11.27
C MET A 14 17.08 -14.12 10.92
N SER A 15 16.16 -13.41 11.56
CA SER A 15 14.75 -13.48 11.19
C SER A 15 14.38 -12.24 10.41
N LEU A 16 13.90 -12.43 9.19
CA LEU A 16 13.29 -11.35 8.43
C LEU A 16 11.81 -11.41 8.77
N ILE A 17 11.33 -10.42 9.51
CA ILE A 17 9.90 -10.25 9.66
C ILE A 17 9.43 -9.77 8.28
N ILE A 18 8.85 -10.69 7.49
CA ILE A 18 7.88 -10.31 6.48
C ILE A 18 6.66 -9.86 7.28
N ALA A 19 6.79 -8.73 7.97
CA ALA A 19 5.66 -8.11 8.57
C ALA A 19 4.83 -7.76 7.35
N SER A 20 3.67 -8.39 7.23
CA SER A 20 2.46 -7.62 7.01
C SER A 20 2.52 -6.42 7.97
N PHE A 21 3.23 -5.39 7.50
CA PHE A 21 3.23 -4.01 7.91
C PHE A 21 2.91 -3.74 9.39
N SER A 22 3.93 -3.41 10.18
CA SER A 22 3.74 -2.63 11.43
C SER A 22 3.52 -1.13 11.15
N TYR A 23 3.54 -0.72 9.89
CA TYR A 23 2.94 0.51 9.38
C TYR A 23 1.87 0.09 8.38
N ASN A 24 0.62 -0.08 8.80
CA ASN A 24 -0.47 -0.53 7.93
C ASN A 24 -0.38 0.18 6.57
N LEU A 25 -0.02 -0.55 5.52
CA LEU A 25 -0.19 -0.05 4.16
C LEU A 25 -1.70 -0.06 3.90
N SER A 26 -2.38 0.96 4.41
CA SER A 26 -3.81 1.15 4.27
C SER A 26 -4.06 1.59 2.84
N VAL A 27 -4.53 0.66 2.01
CA VAL A 27 -4.92 1.01 0.64
C VAL A 27 -6.33 1.56 0.70
N LEU A 28 -6.45 2.86 0.46
CA LEU A 28 -7.73 3.54 0.46
C LEU A 28 -8.33 3.45 -0.94
N ALA A 29 -9.48 2.79 -1.05
CA ALA A 29 -10.33 2.83 -2.23
C ALA A 29 -11.48 3.80 -1.99
N LEU A 30 -11.98 4.40 -3.07
CA LEU A 30 -13.14 5.28 -3.03
C LEU A 30 -14.31 4.57 -3.68
N GLU A 31 -15.36 4.28 -2.91
CA GLU A 31 -16.60 3.69 -3.41
C GLU A 31 -17.68 4.77 -3.49
N ARG A 32 -18.55 4.70 -4.51
CA ARG A 32 -19.73 5.58 -4.56
C ARG A 32 -20.82 4.96 -3.69
N GLU A 33 -21.33 5.70 -2.71
CA GLU A 33 -22.48 5.25 -1.93
C GLU A 33 -23.67 4.97 -2.86
N LYS A 34 -24.17 3.72 -2.82
CA LYS A 34 -25.50 3.41 -3.36
C LYS A 34 -26.52 3.92 -2.35
N THR A 35 -27.44 4.76 -2.81
CA THR A 35 -28.54 5.43 -2.08
C THR A 35 -29.61 4.48 -1.48
N VAL A 36 -29.19 3.38 -0.86
CA VAL A 36 -30.03 2.41 -0.15
C VAL A 36 -29.74 2.45 1.36
N GLN A 37 -28.49 2.79 1.71
CA GLN A 37 -28.00 2.70 3.08
C GLN A 37 -28.56 3.80 4.00
N GLU A 38 -28.82 5.00 3.49
CA GLU A 38 -29.43 6.09 4.29
C GLU A 38 -30.88 5.76 4.71
N GLU A 39 -31.68 5.13 3.84
CA GLU A 39 -33.04 4.73 4.18
C GLU A 39 -33.05 3.58 5.20
N GLU A 40 -32.21 2.55 5.02
CA GLU A 40 -32.10 1.45 5.98
C GLU A 40 -31.55 1.93 7.33
N GLN A 41 -30.51 2.77 7.35
CA GLN A 41 -29.95 3.35 8.58
C GLN A 41 -30.94 4.27 9.29
N LYS A 42 -31.71 5.05 8.53
CA LYS A 42 -32.80 5.86 9.07
C LYS A 42 -33.89 4.97 9.66
N ILE A 43 -34.28 3.90 8.98
CA ILE A 43 -35.27 2.94 9.49
C ILE A 43 -34.77 2.26 10.77
N THR A 44 -33.52 1.78 10.80
CA THR A 44 -32.91 1.17 11.99
C THR A 44 -32.83 2.15 13.16
N PHE A 45 -32.36 3.38 12.93
CA PHE A 45 -32.30 4.41 13.95
C PHE A 45 -33.68 4.73 14.54
N LEU A 46 -34.69 4.87 13.67
CA LEU A 46 -36.07 5.09 14.10
C LEU A 46 -36.59 3.91 14.93
N GLN A 47 -36.26 2.67 14.55
CA GLN A 47 -36.67 1.48 15.29
C GLN A 47 -35.98 1.36 16.66
N GLU A 48 -34.66 1.52 16.73
CA GLU A 48 -33.87 1.41 17.98
C GLU A 48 -34.29 2.46 19.01
N ASN A 49 -34.62 3.67 18.54
CA ASN A 49 -35.01 4.78 19.40
C ASN A 49 -36.53 4.92 19.57
N GLN A 50 -37.31 3.95 19.06
CA GLN A 50 -38.76 3.93 19.18
C GLN A 50 -39.41 5.22 18.64
N LEU A 51 -38.93 5.68 17.50
CA LEU A 51 -39.36 6.89 16.81
C LEU A 51 -40.14 6.55 15.54
N ILE A 52 -41.14 7.37 15.21
CA ILE A 52 -41.82 7.40 13.91
C ILE A 52 -41.70 8.80 13.30
N GLN A 53 -41.55 8.88 11.99
CA GLN A 53 -41.51 10.15 11.25
C GLN A 53 -42.81 10.33 10.44
N ASP A 54 -43.47 11.47 10.59
CA ASP A 54 -44.64 11.79 9.76
C ASP A 54 -44.26 12.23 8.34
N SER A 55 -45.26 12.40 7.47
CA SER A 55 -45.08 12.86 6.09
C SER A 55 -44.50 14.27 5.96
N MET A 56 -44.42 15.03 7.06
CA MET A 56 -43.80 16.36 7.13
C MET A 56 -42.39 16.32 7.72
N GLY A 57 -41.86 15.12 8.05
CA GLY A 57 -40.51 14.95 8.57
C GLY A 57 -40.39 15.08 10.09
N LYS A 58 -41.48 15.22 10.83
CA LYS A 58 -41.46 15.39 12.30
C LYS A 58 -41.42 14.03 13.00
N LEU A 59 -40.59 13.92 14.05
CA LEU A 59 -40.36 12.69 14.82
C LEU A 59 -41.26 12.62 16.06
N TYR A 60 -41.82 11.44 16.34
CA TYR A 60 -42.64 11.14 17.53
C TYR A 60 -42.14 9.88 18.20
N THR A 61 -42.20 9.81 19.54
CA THR A 61 -41.90 8.59 20.29
C THR A 61 -43.12 7.65 20.27
N THR A 62 -42.88 6.34 20.24
CA THR A 62 -43.93 5.32 20.28
C THR A 62 -44.19 4.78 21.69
N THR A 63 -43.45 5.25 22.70
CA THR A 63 -43.64 4.89 24.11
C THR A 63 -43.59 6.10 25.06
N PRO A 64 -44.08 5.97 26.32
CA PRO A 64 -44.21 7.07 27.27
C PRO A 64 -42.91 7.56 27.96
N SER A 65 -41.73 6.99 27.65
CA SER A 65 -40.45 7.42 28.25
C SER A 65 -39.56 8.14 27.23
N ASN A 66 -39.24 9.40 27.51
CA ASN A 66 -38.79 10.37 26.49
C ASN A 66 -37.34 10.86 26.70
N TYR A 67 -36.44 10.03 27.19
CA TYR A 67 -35.05 10.46 27.42
C TYR A 67 -34.13 9.86 26.36
N ILE A 68 -33.81 10.68 25.36
CA ILE A 68 -32.65 10.47 24.50
C ILE A 68 -31.45 10.99 25.29
N HIS A 69 -30.50 10.12 25.63
CA HIS A 69 -29.34 10.47 26.47
C HIS A 69 -28.26 11.28 25.74
N SER A 70 -28.45 11.56 24.45
CA SER A 70 -27.49 12.22 23.57
C SER A 70 -28.22 13.29 22.75
N SER A 71 -27.64 14.48 22.57
CA SER A 71 -28.26 15.45 21.67
C SER A 71 -28.13 14.97 20.22
N ILE A 72 -29.14 15.25 19.39
CA ILE A 72 -29.09 15.05 17.93
C ILE A 72 -27.80 15.64 17.35
N HIS A 73 -27.34 16.77 17.89
CA HIS A 73 -26.12 17.44 17.47
C HIS A 73 -24.85 16.68 17.85
N ASP A 74 -24.84 15.96 18.97
CA ASP A 74 -23.70 15.13 19.39
C ASP A 74 -23.62 13.83 18.59
N ILE A 75 -24.77 13.23 18.28
CA ILE A 75 -24.89 12.07 17.37
C ILE A 75 -24.40 12.45 15.97
N PHE A 76 -24.81 13.62 15.45
CA PHE A 76 -24.32 14.12 14.15
C PHE A 76 -22.89 14.66 14.19
N LYS A 77 -22.32 14.96 15.35
CA LYS A 77 -20.89 15.29 15.49
C LYS A 77 -20.00 14.05 15.44
N GLU A 78 -20.42 12.95 16.05
CA GLU A 78 -19.76 11.65 15.92
C GLU A 78 -19.85 11.13 14.48
N VAL A 79 -21.01 11.29 13.83
CA VAL A 79 -21.18 11.04 12.39
C VAL A 79 -20.31 12.00 11.56
N ASN A 80 -20.12 13.25 11.96
CA ASN A 80 -19.21 14.17 11.25
C ASN A 80 -17.71 13.87 11.44
N ALA A 81 -17.33 13.17 12.50
CA ALA A 81 -15.97 12.64 12.66
C ALA A 81 -15.75 11.41 11.76
N ILE A 82 -16.79 10.58 11.58
CA ILE A 82 -16.84 9.51 10.57
C ILE A 82 -16.89 10.11 9.14
N ASN A 83 -17.53 11.27 8.95
CA ASN A 83 -17.62 12.00 7.67
C ASN A 83 -16.32 12.67 7.21
N ARG A 84 -15.19 12.54 7.91
CA ARG A 84 -13.89 12.87 7.30
C ARG A 84 -13.42 11.79 6.31
N MET A 85 -14.00 10.59 6.40
CA MET A 85 -13.87 9.49 5.43
C MET A 85 -15.07 9.39 4.47
N ALA A 86 -16.15 10.14 4.70
CA ALA A 86 -17.30 10.23 3.78
C ALA A 86 -17.26 11.55 2.99
N ASN A 87 -17.61 11.49 1.70
CA ASN A 87 -17.62 12.62 0.76
C ASN A 87 -16.24 13.15 0.32
N GLN A 88 -15.34 12.24 -0.03
CA GLN A 88 -14.17 12.58 -0.84
C GLN A 88 -14.58 13.03 -2.24
N THR A 89 -13.71 13.86 -2.83
CA THR A 89 -13.84 14.30 -4.22
C THR A 89 -12.74 13.67 -5.05
N ILE A 90 -13.12 12.93 -6.07
CA ILE A 90 -12.21 12.50 -7.13
C ILE A 90 -12.18 13.59 -8.17
N VAL A 91 -11.00 14.14 -8.45
CA VAL A 91 -10.81 15.11 -9.53
C VAL A 91 -10.23 14.38 -10.73
N VAL A 92 -10.96 14.36 -11.84
CA VAL A 92 -10.39 14.02 -13.15
C VAL A 92 -9.71 15.27 -13.67
N ASP A 93 -8.39 15.34 -13.53
CA ASP A 93 -7.61 16.57 -13.68
C ASP A 93 -7.44 16.94 -15.16
N PRO A 94 -8.01 18.05 -15.64
CA PRO A 94 -7.90 18.48 -17.03
C PRO A 94 -6.47 18.86 -17.42
N ASN A 95 -5.62 19.21 -16.45
CA ASN A 95 -4.22 19.55 -16.68
C ASN A 95 -3.31 18.32 -16.77
N ALA A 96 -3.77 17.16 -16.27
CA ALA A 96 -3.05 15.90 -16.31
C ALA A 96 -3.61 14.99 -17.43
N HIS A 97 -3.56 15.45 -18.68
CA HIS A 97 -4.16 14.72 -19.80
C HIS A 97 -3.15 14.27 -20.85
N ILE A 98 -3.46 13.16 -21.52
CA ILE A 98 -2.76 12.63 -22.69
C ILE A 98 -3.81 12.46 -23.80
N ALA A 99 -3.81 13.35 -24.80
CA ALA A 99 -4.80 13.29 -25.88
C ALA A 99 -4.46 12.21 -26.94
N ASN A 100 -3.17 12.06 -27.27
CA ASN A 100 -2.71 11.18 -28.35
C ASN A 100 -2.33 9.79 -27.82
N ILE A 101 -3.33 9.05 -27.33
CA ILE A 101 -3.16 7.64 -26.93
C ILE A 101 -4.43 6.86 -27.28
N ASP A 102 -4.25 5.63 -27.75
CA ASP A 102 -5.33 4.70 -28.05
C ASP A 102 -4.93 3.31 -27.56
N ILE A 103 -5.67 2.81 -26.58
CA ILE A 103 -5.40 1.54 -25.89
C ILE A 103 -6.65 0.68 -25.99
N HIS A 104 -6.49 -0.53 -26.53
CA HIS A 104 -7.54 -1.55 -26.50
C HIS A 104 -7.26 -2.51 -25.35
N LEU A 105 -8.31 -2.93 -24.64
CA LEU A 105 -8.23 -3.81 -23.48
C LEU A 105 -8.88 -5.17 -23.75
N SER A 106 -8.43 -6.19 -23.02
CA SER A 106 -8.88 -7.58 -23.17
C SER A 106 -10.36 -7.80 -22.82
N ASN A 107 -10.97 -6.89 -22.06
CA ASN A 107 -12.39 -6.90 -21.74
C ASN A 107 -13.26 -6.20 -22.80
N GLY A 108 -12.68 -5.79 -23.93
CA GLY A 108 -13.35 -5.02 -24.98
C GLY A 108 -13.39 -3.51 -24.71
N GLY A 109 -12.86 -3.05 -23.57
CA GLY A 109 -12.71 -1.64 -23.26
C GLY A 109 -11.70 -0.94 -24.18
N ARG A 110 -11.84 0.36 -24.33
CA ARG A 110 -10.92 1.21 -25.09
C ARG A 110 -10.70 2.52 -24.36
N GLU A 111 -9.45 2.89 -24.14
CA GLU A 111 -9.05 4.20 -23.63
C GLU A 111 -8.53 5.02 -24.80
N TYR A 112 -9.34 5.98 -25.26
CA TYR A 112 -8.93 6.97 -26.27
C TYR A 112 -8.74 8.32 -25.59
N GLY A 113 -7.51 8.80 -25.58
CA GLY A 113 -7.10 9.82 -24.63
C GLY A 113 -7.14 9.31 -23.19
N TRP A 114 -6.51 10.03 -22.28
CA TRP A 114 -6.52 9.68 -20.87
C TRP A 114 -6.35 10.92 -19.98
N TYR A 115 -6.97 10.88 -18.81
CA TYR A 115 -6.86 11.91 -17.78
C TYR A 115 -6.42 11.29 -16.46
N GLY A 116 -5.49 11.94 -15.78
CA GLY A 116 -5.07 11.60 -14.42
C GLY A 116 -6.18 11.86 -13.41
N LYS A 117 -6.21 11.05 -12.35
CA LYS A 117 -7.17 11.20 -11.26
C LYS A 117 -6.45 11.69 -10.03
N ARG A 118 -7.07 12.59 -9.28
CA ARG A 118 -6.54 13.13 -8.03
C ARG A 118 -7.53 12.96 -6.91
N VAL A 119 -7.01 12.65 -5.73
CA VAL A 119 -7.74 12.75 -4.45
C VAL A 119 -6.83 13.53 -3.53
N ASN A 120 -7.31 14.64 -2.96
CA ASN A 120 -6.50 15.54 -2.13
C ASN A 120 -5.18 15.97 -2.81
N ASN A 121 -5.24 16.29 -4.10
CA ASN A 121 -4.10 16.66 -4.95
C ASN A 121 -3.05 15.56 -5.19
N GLU A 122 -3.25 14.33 -4.69
CA GLU A 122 -2.37 13.20 -4.93
C GLU A 122 -2.86 12.31 -6.07
N ILE A 123 -1.94 11.59 -6.72
CA ILE A 123 -2.26 10.65 -7.81
C ILE A 123 -3.11 9.49 -7.28
N ALA A 124 -4.30 9.31 -7.86
CA ALA A 124 -5.18 8.19 -7.64
C ALA A 124 -5.21 7.26 -8.87
N LEU A 125 -5.21 5.96 -8.63
CA LEU A 125 -5.39 4.95 -9.67
C LEU A 125 -6.85 4.49 -9.67
N CYS A 126 -7.46 4.43 -10.85
CA CYS A 126 -8.78 3.85 -11.04
C CYS A 126 -8.70 2.33 -10.95
N ILE A 127 -9.46 1.71 -10.04
CA ILE A 127 -9.52 0.25 -9.87
C ILE A 127 -10.79 -0.36 -10.47
N GLU A 128 -11.62 0.42 -11.16
CA GLU A 128 -12.84 -0.04 -11.83
C GLU A 128 -12.86 0.52 -13.26
N GLN A 129 -12.35 -0.28 -14.20
CA GLN A 129 -12.34 0.13 -15.61
C GLN A 129 -13.77 0.31 -16.14
N GLY A 130 -14.02 1.42 -16.83
CA GLY A 130 -15.35 1.77 -17.35
C GLY A 130 -16.25 2.53 -16.37
N ALA A 131 -15.81 2.75 -15.12
CA ALA A 131 -16.53 3.60 -14.18
C ALA A 131 -16.65 5.03 -14.73
N VAL A 132 -17.87 5.56 -14.73
CA VAL A 132 -18.17 6.89 -15.30
C VAL A 132 -17.77 7.98 -14.31
N LEU A 133 -16.80 8.82 -14.74
CA LEU A 133 -16.39 10.04 -14.07
C LEU A 133 -16.46 11.21 -15.06
N ASN A 134 -16.91 12.38 -14.59
CA ASN A 134 -16.86 13.61 -15.37
C ASN A 134 -15.46 14.25 -15.26
N ILE A 135 -15.06 15.01 -16.28
CA ILE A 135 -13.88 15.88 -16.17
C ILE A 135 -14.14 16.90 -15.06
N GLY A 136 -13.14 17.14 -14.21
CA GLY A 136 -13.27 17.98 -13.01
C GLY A 136 -13.70 17.18 -11.77
N GLU A 137 -14.45 17.81 -10.89
CA GLU A 137 -14.79 17.28 -9.58
C GLU A 137 -15.93 16.23 -9.64
N ASN A 138 -15.74 15.12 -8.95
CA ASN A 138 -16.72 14.06 -8.75
C ASN A 138 -16.86 13.81 -7.24
N HIS A 139 -17.97 14.26 -6.65
CA HIS A 139 -18.25 14.17 -5.21
C HIS A 139 -18.99 12.87 -4.83
N GLY A 140 -19.18 12.66 -3.53
CA GLY A 140 -20.01 11.56 -3.00
C GLY A 140 -19.29 10.21 -2.89
N TYR A 141 -17.96 10.23 -2.77
CA TYR A 141 -17.17 9.01 -2.58
C TYR A 141 -16.82 8.80 -1.11
N THR A 142 -16.92 7.57 -0.63
CA THR A 142 -16.47 7.18 0.71
C THR A 142 -15.13 6.47 0.62
N VAL A 143 -14.28 6.70 1.61
CA VAL A 143 -13.01 6.01 1.76
C VAL A 143 -13.26 4.66 2.43
N THR A 144 -12.87 3.60 1.74
CA THR A 144 -12.84 2.24 2.27
C THR A 144 -11.41 1.74 2.31
N GLU A 145 -10.98 1.18 3.44
CA GLU A 145 -9.69 0.51 3.53
C GLU A 145 -9.79 -0.89 2.91
N LEU A 146 -9.05 -1.14 1.81
CA LEU A 146 -9.02 -2.40 1.07
C LEU A 146 -7.63 -3.06 1.14
N ASN A 147 -7.34 -3.73 2.25
CA ASN A 147 -6.03 -4.35 2.51
C ASN A 147 -5.86 -5.76 1.91
N THR A 148 -6.37 -5.99 0.70
CA THR A 148 -6.19 -7.27 0.01
C THR A 148 -4.77 -7.41 -0.57
N GLU A 149 -4.28 -8.63 -0.80
CA GLU A 149 -2.97 -8.85 -1.43
C GLU A 149 -2.89 -8.24 -2.84
N GLN A 150 -4.00 -8.24 -3.57
CA GLN A 150 -4.10 -7.57 -4.87
C GLN A 150 -3.88 -6.06 -4.73
N MET A 151 -4.55 -5.42 -3.77
CA MET A 151 -4.42 -3.99 -3.53
C MET A 151 -3.04 -3.61 -2.99
N LYS A 152 -2.43 -4.42 -2.11
CA LYS A 152 -1.03 -4.22 -1.70
C LYS A 152 -0.09 -4.27 -2.90
N LYS A 153 -0.29 -5.23 -3.81
CA LYS A 153 0.52 -5.33 -5.03
C LYS A 153 0.33 -4.13 -5.95
N ILE A 154 -0.89 -3.64 -6.12
CA ILE A 154 -1.20 -2.41 -6.87
C ILE A 154 -0.54 -1.18 -6.23
N SER A 155 -0.54 -1.09 -4.90
CA SER A 155 0.15 -0.02 -4.18
C SER A 155 1.67 -0.08 -4.43
N LEU A 156 2.28 -1.27 -4.37
CA LEU A 156 3.70 -1.44 -4.71
C LEU A 156 4.00 -1.06 -6.18
N ILE A 157 3.07 -1.36 -7.10
CA ILE A 157 3.15 -0.91 -8.49
C ILE A 157 3.13 0.62 -8.57
N LYS A 158 2.28 1.32 -7.81
CA LYS A 158 2.28 2.79 -7.72
C LYS A 158 3.62 3.31 -7.17
N TYR A 159 4.13 2.69 -6.11
CA TYR A 159 5.40 3.06 -5.49
C TYR A 159 6.56 3.00 -6.47
N TYR A 160 6.77 1.84 -7.10
CA TYR A 160 7.88 1.63 -8.03
C TYR A 160 7.65 2.26 -9.40
N GLY A 161 6.39 2.40 -9.83
CA GLY A 161 6.02 2.99 -11.12
C GLY A 161 6.13 4.52 -11.15
N ILE A 162 5.87 5.19 -10.02
CA ILE A 162 5.77 6.65 -9.97
C ILE A 162 6.69 7.26 -8.91
N ILE A 163 6.58 6.80 -7.66
CA ILE A 163 7.19 7.49 -6.52
C ILE A 163 8.71 7.36 -6.56
N VAL A 164 9.22 6.14 -6.68
CA VAL A 164 10.67 5.87 -6.68
C VAL A 164 11.33 6.36 -7.96
N THR A 165 10.69 6.18 -9.11
CA THR A 165 11.32 6.48 -10.41
C THR A 165 11.09 7.92 -10.89
N GLY A 166 10.30 8.71 -10.15
CA GLY A 166 9.89 10.06 -10.52
C GLY A 166 8.70 10.06 -11.50
N HIS A 167 7.77 10.98 -11.25
CA HIS A 167 6.51 11.11 -11.98
C HIS A 167 6.67 11.69 -13.38
N THR A 168 5.98 11.06 -14.35
CA THR A 168 5.60 11.64 -15.64
C THR A 168 4.19 11.15 -15.97
N LEU A 169 3.44 11.86 -16.83
CA LEU A 169 2.10 11.41 -17.24
C LEU A 169 2.14 10.04 -17.94
N HIS A 170 3.18 9.75 -18.73
CA HIS A 170 3.34 8.43 -19.36
C HIS A 170 3.48 7.32 -18.32
N LYS A 171 4.31 7.53 -17.28
CA LYS A 171 4.46 6.56 -16.19
C LYS A 171 3.19 6.42 -15.36
N GLU A 172 2.46 7.50 -15.14
CA GLU A 172 1.16 7.48 -14.45
C GLU A 172 0.17 6.57 -15.20
N LEU A 173 0.04 6.74 -16.52
CA LEU A 173 -0.81 5.90 -17.36
C LEU A 173 -0.31 4.44 -17.43
N MET A 174 0.99 4.21 -17.63
CA MET A 174 1.52 2.83 -17.63
C MET A 174 1.34 2.14 -16.26
N THR A 175 1.43 2.88 -15.15
CA THR A 175 1.10 2.39 -13.80
C THR A 175 -0.38 2.04 -13.68
N GLN A 176 -1.28 2.88 -14.20
CA GLN A 176 -2.72 2.60 -14.26
C GLN A 176 -3.03 1.32 -15.04
N LEU A 177 -2.40 1.12 -16.20
CA LEU A 177 -2.57 -0.11 -16.99
C LEU A 177 -2.07 -1.35 -16.23
N LEU A 178 -0.91 -1.25 -15.59
CA LEU A 178 -0.36 -2.35 -14.80
C LEU A 178 -1.20 -2.68 -13.54
N ALA A 179 -1.89 -1.69 -12.97
CA ALA A 179 -2.87 -1.92 -11.91
C ALA A 179 -4.07 -2.74 -12.41
N TRP A 180 -4.64 -2.38 -13.57
CA TRP A 180 -5.72 -3.14 -14.21
C TRP A 180 -5.31 -4.56 -14.59
N GLU A 181 -4.06 -4.78 -15.00
CA GLU A 181 -3.56 -6.14 -15.24
C GLU A 181 -3.61 -7.00 -13.98
N GLN A 182 -3.43 -6.43 -12.78
CA GLN A 182 -3.58 -7.19 -11.53
C GLN A 182 -5.04 -7.62 -11.29
N GLN A 183 -5.99 -7.01 -12.01
CA GLN A 183 -7.42 -7.33 -12.03
C GLN A 183 -7.81 -8.12 -13.28
N ALA A 184 -6.84 -8.72 -13.98
CA ALA A 184 -7.01 -9.50 -15.20
C ALA A 184 -7.57 -8.73 -16.41
N ILE A 185 -7.37 -7.40 -16.44
CA ILE A 185 -7.68 -6.55 -17.61
C ILE A 185 -6.35 -6.14 -18.24
N TYR A 186 -6.07 -6.64 -19.44
CA TYR A 186 -4.78 -6.46 -20.10
C TYR A 186 -4.89 -5.52 -21.29
N PRO A 187 -3.91 -4.64 -21.55
CA PRO A 187 -3.81 -4.00 -22.84
C PRO A 187 -3.55 -5.06 -23.92
N VAL A 188 -4.29 -5.00 -25.02
CA VAL A 188 -4.09 -5.86 -26.21
C VAL A 188 -3.39 -5.10 -27.34
N SER A 189 -3.56 -3.78 -27.39
CA SER A 189 -2.80 -2.90 -28.27
C SER A 189 -2.67 -1.50 -27.66
N ILE A 190 -1.57 -0.83 -27.97
CA ILE A 190 -1.27 0.53 -27.52
C ILE A 190 -0.63 1.28 -28.68
N SER A 191 -1.15 2.46 -28.99
CA SER A 191 -0.60 3.36 -30.01
C SER A 191 -0.73 4.82 -29.58
N GLY A 192 0.13 5.70 -30.10
CA GLY A 192 0.16 7.12 -29.75
C GLY A 192 1.49 7.54 -29.15
N VAL A 193 1.46 8.27 -28.04
CA VAL A 193 2.65 8.83 -27.37
C VAL A 193 3.61 7.80 -26.78
N PHE A 194 3.16 6.56 -26.57
CA PHE A 194 4.01 5.41 -26.29
C PHE A 194 3.40 4.15 -26.92
N SER A 195 4.23 3.11 -27.04
CA SER A 195 3.90 1.84 -27.68
C SER A 195 3.67 0.71 -26.67
N MET A 196 3.18 -0.42 -27.17
CA MET A 196 3.11 -1.64 -26.38
C MET A 196 4.49 -2.10 -25.88
N ALA A 197 5.56 -1.87 -26.66
CA ALA A 197 6.92 -2.23 -26.26
C ALA A 197 7.40 -1.38 -25.08
N ASP A 198 7.10 -0.08 -25.09
CA ASP A 198 7.42 0.83 -23.97
C ASP A 198 6.70 0.37 -22.69
N TYR A 199 5.42 0.02 -22.81
CA TYR A 199 4.65 -0.52 -21.69
C TYR A 199 5.23 -1.83 -21.14
N GLN A 200 5.63 -2.77 -22.00
CA GLN A 200 6.22 -4.04 -21.55
C GLN A 200 7.58 -3.83 -20.86
N SER A 201 8.40 -2.89 -21.35
CA SER A 201 9.65 -2.51 -20.69
C SER A 201 9.37 -1.95 -19.29
N PHE A 202 8.49 -0.96 -19.20
CA PHE A 202 8.08 -0.37 -17.92
C PHE A 202 7.54 -1.42 -16.95
N LYS A 203 6.66 -2.30 -17.43
CA LYS A 203 6.10 -3.40 -16.64
C LYS A 203 7.19 -4.33 -16.12
N SER A 204 8.16 -4.69 -16.94
CA SER A 204 9.27 -5.56 -16.53
C SER A 204 10.06 -4.95 -15.39
N ASP A 205 10.43 -3.67 -15.51
CA ASP A 205 11.22 -2.95 -14.52
C ASP A 205 10.47 -2.77 -13.19
N VAL A 206 9.19 -2.37 -13.26
CA VAL A 206 8.34 -2.21 -12.07
C VAL A 206 8.11 -3.54 -11.38
N MET A 207 7.73 -4.57 -12.15
CA MET A 207 7.43 -5.88 -11.58
C MET A 207 8.67 -6.58 -11.03
N ALA A 208 9.87 -6.32 -11.56
CA ALA A 208 11.10 -6.82 -10.96
C ALA A 208 11.24 -6.36 -9.50
N ASN A 209 10.98 -5.07 -9.23
CA ASN A 209 11.02 -4.50 -7.87
C ASN A 209 9.86 -4.97 -7.00
N VAL A 210 8.63 -4.99 -7.54
CA VAL A 210 7.46 -5.52 -6.81
C VAL A 210 7.70 -6.97 -6.38
N ASN A 211 8.26 -7.80 -7.27
CA ASN A 211 8.54 -9.21 -6.95
C ASN A 211 9.62 -9.35 -5.87
N LYS A 212 10.59 -8.43 -5.75
CA LYS A 212 11.57 -8.44 -4.64
C LYS A 212 10.90 -8.25 -3.28
N PHE A 213 9.81 -7.49 -3.21
CA PHE A 213 9.04 -7.35 -1.96
C PHE A 213 8.51 -8.71 -1.45
N TYR A 214 8.06 -9.55 -2.37
CA TYR A 214 7.53 -10.89 -2.05
C TYR A 214 8.61 -12.00 -2.06
N THR A 215 9.87 -11.64 -2.27
CA THR A 215 10.98 -12.60 -2.31
C THR A 215 11.69 -12.63 -0.98
N THR A 216 11.72 -13.79 -0.34
CA THR A 216 12.49 -14.00 0.88
C THR A 216 13.99 -14.06 0.57
N PRO A 217 14.85 -13.22 1.22
CA PRO A 217 16.30 -13.32 1.09
C PRO A 217 16.84 -14.72 1.36
N SER A 218 17.90 -15.13 0.65
CA SER A 218 18.40 -16.52 0.67
C SER A 218 18.88 -16.97 2.05
N PHE A 219 19.33 -16.04 2.89
CA PHE A 219 19.82 -16.30 4.25
C PHE A 219 18.75 -16.09 5.34
N ALA A 220 17.49 -15.84 4.96
CA ALA A 220 16.41 -15.65 5.93
C ALA A 220 16.21 -16.89 6.79
N ASN A 221 15.99 -16.66 8.09
CA ASN A 221 15.78 -17.70 9.10
C ASN A 221 16.94 -18.71 9.20
N GLN A 222 18.13 -18.36 8.71
CA GLN A 222 19.33 -19.15 8.87
C GLN A 222 20.09 -18.74 10.13
N THR A 223 20.90 -19.68 10.61
CA THR A 223 21.82 -19.47 11.72
C THR A 223 23.26 -19.50 11.22
N PHE A 224 24.06 -18.52 11.61
CA PHE A 224 25.48 -18.45 11.26
C PHE A 224 26.35 -18.52 12.51
N GLU A 225 27.46 -19.25 12.41
CA GLU A 225 28.51 -19.22 13.43
C GLU A 225 29.46 -18.05 13.15
N LEU A 226 29.77 -17.26 14.19
CA LEU A 226 30.73 -16.16 14.12
C LEU A 226 31.98 -16.47 14.95
N GLU A 227 33.13 -16.10 14.40
CA GLU A 227 34.39 -16.04 15.14
C GLU A 227 34.57 -14.64 15.74
N LEU A 228 34.81 -14.55 17.05
CA LEU A 228 35.03 -13.28 17.74
C LEU A 228 36.16 -12.47 17.09
N GLY A 229 35.87 -11.20 16.81
CA GLY A 229 36.82 -10.25 16.20
C GLY A 229 37.06 -10.46 14.70
N LYS A 230 36.37 -11.39 14.04
CA LYS A 230 36.46 -11.59 12.58
C LYS A 230 35.11 -11.31 11.91
N PRO A 231 35.08 -10.47 10.86
CA PRO A 231 33.84 -10.21 10.14
C PRO A 231 33.44 -11.43 9.29
N LEU A 232 32.15 -11.75 9.28
CA LEU A 232 31.51 -12.65 8.33
C LEU A 232 30.69 -11.84 7.33
N THR A 233 30.89 -12.05 6.04
CA THR A 233 30.07 -11.44 4.98
C THR A 233 29.20 -12.50 4.32
N ILE A 234 27.89 -12.24 4.32
CA ILE A 234 26.85 -13.10 3.75
C ILE A 234 26.25 -12.35 2.55
N THR A 235 26.06 -13.04 1.43
CA THR A 235 25.44 -12.46 0.23
C THR A 235 24.07 -13.10 0.01
N ASP A 236 23.04 -12.26 -0.14
CA ASP A 236 21.73 -12.71 -0.60
C ASP A 236 21.76 -13.01 -2.10
N THR A 237 21.54 -14.26 -2.47
CA THR A 237 21.54 -14.70 -3.88
C THR A 237 20.24 -14.38 -4.61
N THR A 238 19.17 -14.05 -3.88
CA THR A 238 17.89 -13.65 -4.48
C THR A 238 17.89 -12.17 -4.89
N GLY A 239 18.74 -11.35 -4.28
CA GLY A 239 18.76 -9.90 -4.48
C GLY A 239 17.56 -9.15 -3.88
N ALA A 240 16.79 -9.77 -2.99
CA ALA A 240 15.72 -9.11 -2.27
C ALA A 240 16.25 -8.26 -1.11
N PHE A 241 17.35 -8.67 -0.49
CA PHE A 241 17.94 -7.99 0.67
C PHE A 241 18.40 -6.57 0.37
N SER A 242 18.71 -6.24 -0.89
CA SER A 242 19.04 -4.87 -1.28
C SER A 242 17.96 -3.85 -0.91
N HIS A 243 16.69 -4.28 -0.87
CA HIS A 243 15.53 -3.46 -0.54
C HIS A 243 15.19 -3.42 0.95
N TYR A 244 16.05 -3.93 1.83
CA TYR A 244 15.88 -3.82 3.28
C TYR A 244 16.68 -2.65 3.83
N LYS A 245 16.25 -2.14 4.99
CA LYS A 245 16.89 -1.00 5.66
C LYS A 245 18.39 -1.24 5.89
N PRO A 246 19.22 -0.18 5.91
CA PRO A 246 20.67 -0.32 6.13
C PRO A 246 21.06 -0.96 7.47
N SER A 247 20.18 -0.90 8.47
CA SER A 247 20.41 -1.44 9.81
C SER A 247 19.20 -2.26 10.27
N PRO A 248 19.44 -3.28 11.13
CA PRO A 248 18.35 -4.04 11.74
C PRO A 248 17.56 -3.17 12.71
N SER A 249 16.31 -3.54 12.99
CA SER A 249 15.42 -2.85 13.92
C SER A 249 15.99 -2.76 15.34
N LYS A 250 16.85 -3.71 15.70
CA LYS A 250 17.65 -3.69 16.93
C LYS A 250 19.03 -4.28 16.66
N ILE A 251 20.08 -3.60 17.12
CA ILE A 251 21.45 -4.11 17.12
C ILE A 251 21.74 -4.72 18.50
N PRO A 252 22.00 -6.03 18.61
CA PRO A 252 22.40 -6.68 19.87
C PRO A 252 23.72 -6.11 20.39
N GLN A 253 23.91 -6.16 21.72
CA GLN A 253 25.16 -5.72 22.32
C GLN A 253 26.35 -6.49 21.75
N GLY A 254 27.44 -5.77 21.47
CA GLY A 254 28.67 -6.37 20.97
C GLY A 254 28.62 -6.90 19.54
N ILE A 255 27.56 -6.62 18.78
CA ILE A 255 27.44 -6.96 17.35
C ILE A 255 27.50 -5.68 16.52
N ASP A 256 28.43 -5.64 15.56
CA ASP A 256 28.46 -4.61 14.51
C ASP A 256 27.92 -5.17 13.20
N VAL A 257 27.16 -4.35 12.49
CA VAL A 257 26.50 -4.72 11.22
C VAL A 257 26.75 -3.66 10.16
N TYR A 258 27.03 -4.11 8.94
CA TYR A 258 27.19 -3.25 7.77
C TYR A 258 26.50 -3.89 6.56
N LYS A 259 25.63 -3.13 5.90
CA LYS A 259 24.93 -3.55 4.68
C LYS A 259 25.48 -2.82 3.47
N GLU A 260 25.75 -3.56 2.40
CA GLU A 260 26.09 -3.03 1.08
C GLU A 260 25.30 -3.77 0.00
N GLY A 261 24.27 -3.12 -0.54
CA GLY A 261 23.34 -3.77 -1.47
C GLY A 261 22.76 -5.05 -0.87
N SER A 262 23.00 -6.19 -1.52
CA SER A 262 22.54 -7.52 -1.08
C SER A 262 23.52 -8.24 -0.15
N LYS A 263 24.57 -7.57 0.35
CA LYS A 263 25.55 -8.15 1.27
C LYS A 263 25.34 -7.63 2.68
N LEU A 264 25.48 -8.53 3.66
CA LEU A 264 25.51 -8.22 5.08
C LEU A 264 26.84 -8.67 5.67
N THR A 265 27.58 -7.72 6.24
CA THR A 265 28.79 -7.99 7.02
C THR A 265 28.46 -7.87 8.50
N ILE A 266 28.83 -8.88 9.28
CA ILE A 266 28.58 -8.96 10.72
C ILE A 266 29.90 -9.19 11.44
N LEU A 267 30.14 -8.46 12.53
CA LEU A 267 31.29 -8.63 13.41
C LEU A 267 30.81 -8.81 14.84
N ALA A 268 31.23 -9.89 15.50
CA ALA A 268 30.99 -10.10 16.92
C ALA A 268 32.23 -9.69 17.74
N THR A 269 32.01 -8.87 18.75
CA THR A 269 33.02 -8.46 19.74
C THR A 269 32.97 -9.34 20.98
N LYS A 270 33.91 -9.15 21.91
CA LYS A 270 33.95 -9.89 23.19
C LYS A 270 32.71 -9.69 24.07
N ASP A 271 31.96 -8.62 23.84
CA ASP A 271 30.78 -8.25 24.63
C ASP A 271 29.48 -8.82 24.02
N ALA A 272 29.59 -9.61 22.95
CA ALA A 272 28.45 -10.27 22.30
C ALA A 272 27.95 -11.47 23.11
N ASP A 273 26.62 -11.62 23.15
CA ASP A 273 25.97 -12.81 23.69
C ASP A 273 26.31 -14.07 22.89
N SER A 274 26.14 -15.25 23.49
CA SER A 274 26.35 -16.54 22.81
C SER A 274 25.35 -16.80 21.67
N SER A 275 24.21 -16.11 21.70
CA SER A 275 23.21 -16.10 20.64
C SER A 275 22.64 -14.70 20.45
N SER A 276 22.53 -14.24 19.22
CA SER A 276 21.98 -12.93 18.87
C SER A 276 20.97 -13.04 17.72
N LYS A 277 19.97 -12.14 17.71
CA LYS A 277 18.97 -12.07 16.65
C LYS A 277 19.08 -10.76 15.88
N LEU A 278 19.15 -10.84 14.56
CA LEU A 278 19.06 -9.69 13.67
C LEU A 278 17.73 -9.71 12.93
N GLU A 279 17.00 -8.60 13.00
CA GLU A 279 15.72 -8.39 12.31
C GLU A 279 15.84 -7.17 11.42
N PHE A 280 15.63 -7.35 10.12
CA PHE A 280 15.62 -6.24 9.16
C PHE A 280 14.21 -5.99 8.65
N GLU A 281 13.84 -4.72 8.59
CA GLU A 281 12.62 -4.25 7.94
C GLU A 281 12.89 -3.93 6.47
N TYR A 282 11.87 -4.11 5.63
CA TYR A 282 11.91 -3.66 4.25
C TYR A 282 12.00 -2.11 4.21
N ASP A 283 12.75 -1.58 3.26
CA ASP A 283 12.98 -0.15 3.09
C ASP A 283 11.92 0.46 2.17
N ILE A 284 10.79 0.83 2.77
CA ILE A 284 9.75 1.62 2.12
C ILE A 284 9.78 3.01 2.75
N ALA A 285 9.78 4.06 1.91
CA ALA A 285 9.71 5.43 2.39
C ALA A 285 8.45 5.63 3.25
N SER A 286 8.59 6.28 4.40
CA SER A 286 7.48 6.53 5.33
C SER A 286 6.40 7.48 4.77
N SER A 287 6.66 8.11 3.63
CA SER A 287 5.73 8.95 2.89
C SER A 287 4.86 8.15 1.90
N PHE A 288 4.95 6.82 1.93
CA PHE A 288 4.17 5.91 1.12
C PHE A 288 2.98 5.35 1.90
#